data_AF-A0A7J3QU76-F1
#
_entry.id   AF-A0A7J3QU76-F1
#
_cell.length_a   1.000
_cell.length_b   1.000
_cell.length_c   1.000
_cell.angle_alpha   90.00
_cell.angle_beta   90.00
_cell.angle_gamma   90.00
#
_symmetry.space_group_name_H-M   'P 1'
#
loop_
_entity.id
_entity.type
_entity.pdbx_description
1 polymer ?
#
loop_
_entity_poly.entity_id
_entity_poly.type
_entity_poly.pdbx_seq_one_letter_code
_entity_poly.pdbx_strand_id
1 'polypeptide(L)'
;MPLKTFKRETQDALTLEWVLHVKNYRLTLNRKLCVGCEICTLACPKEAIKLEKQPKTPEGKAQHAKVDIALEKCNFCGICDILCPYGAIRVTVNGEHVLNVVEKESFPQLVRDIQVDTSKCTIDCVECEKACPLNLIKVTWVTPEGKVVEDIGSLPERERKSLKVDVEIKKEFCPCCRICEFKCPEGVLHVRKSFYGKIRINREKCPEGCRDCLDVCPITGALYFSEADKKVYVNEVFCVYCGACKVVCPVEGALEFKRTKIMHTPVRSGAWNKALERLASPLEITKELKAKGSQKALESVEKRFGWRVP
;
A
#
# COMPACT_ATOMS: atom_id res chain seq x y z
N MET A 1 -11.28 -30.99 -9.45
CA MET A 1 -10.26 -30.55 -10.42
C MET A 1 -10.85 -29.45 -11.29
N PRO A 2 -10.11 -28.39 -11.65
CA PRO A 2 -10.60 -27.40 -12.60
C PRO A 2 -10.88 -28.02 -13.97
N LEU A 3 -11.95 -27.56 -14.63
CA LEU A 3 -12.28 -27.93 -16.00
C LEU A 3 -11.26 -27.34 -16.97
N LYS A 4 -10.88 -26.08 -16.75
CA LYS A 4 -9.87 -25.37 -17.52
C LYS A 4 -9.05 -24.49 -16.60
N THR A 5 -7.77 -24.37 -16.93
CA THR A 5 -6.82 -23.51 -16.22
C THR A 5 -6.06 -22.68 -17.23
N PHE A 6 -5.93 -21.38 -16.98
CA PHE A 6 -5.21 -20.47 -17.85
C PHE A 6 -4.19 -19.64 -17.07
N LYS A 7 -3.02 -19.41 -17.67
CA LYS A 7 -2.07 -18.38 -17.27
C LYS A 7 -1.74 -17.59 -18.53
N ARG A 8 -2.05 -16.29 -18.54
CA ARG A 8 -1.77 -15.39 -19.64
C ARG A 8 -0.92 -14.24 -19.14
N GLU A 9 0.17 -13.99 -19.84
CA GLU A 9 1.05 -12.87 -19.57
C GLU A 9 1.04 -11.90 -20.75
N THR A 10 1.02 -10.61 -20.41
CA THR A 10 1.14 -9.47 -21.34
C THR A 10 2.14 -8.48 -20.74
N GLN A 11 2.50 -7.45 -21.50
CA GLN A 11 3.35 -6.37 -21.00
C GLN A 11 2.74 -5.66 -19.78
N ASP A 12 1.42 -5.54 -19.73
CA ASP A 12 0.70 -4.74 -18.73
C ASP A 12 0.12 -5.57 -17.58
N ALA A 13 -0.05 -6.88 -17.77
CA ALA A 13 -0.71 -7.72 -16.78
C ALA A 13 -0.29 -9.19 -16.83
N LEU A 14 -0.39 -9.87 -15.68
CA LEU A 14 -0.38 -11.32 -15.55
C LEU A 14 -1.75 -11.77 -15.03
N THR A 15 -2.41 -12.68 -15.74
CA THR A 15 -3.73 -13.21 -15.36
C THR A 15 -3.69 -14.72 -15.21
N LEU A 16 -4.22 -15.21 -14.11
CA LEU A 16 -4.43 -16.63 -13.81
C LEU A 16 -5.94 -16.88 -13.70
N GLU A 17 -6.41 -18.03 -14.19
CA GLU A 17 -7.82 -18.39 -14.16
C GLU A 17 -8.03 -19.89 -13.92
N TRP A 18 -8.96 -20.23 -13.02
CA TRP A 18 -9.49 -21.57 -12.81
C TRP A 18 -10.99 -21.58 -13.06
N VAL A 19 -11.40 -22.31 -14.10
CA VAL A 19 -12.81 -22.53 -14.42
C VAL A 19 -13.23 -23.87 -13.81
N LEU A 20 -14.08 -23.82 -12.79
CA LEU A 20 -14.78 -24.98 -12.22
C LEU A 20 -16.20 -25.05 -12.78
N HIS A 21 -16.94 -26.12 -12.46
CA HIS A 21 -18.34 -26.29 -12.88
C HIS A 21 -19.26 -25.13 -12.44
N VAL A 22 -19.03 -24.58 -11.24
CA VAL A 22 -19.91 -23.56 -10.62
C VAL A 22 -19.18 -22.23 -10.34
N LYS A 23 -17.85 -22.27 -10.27
CA LYS A 23 -17.04 -21.12 -9.88
C LYS A 23 -15.94 -20.86 -10.90
N ASN A 24 -15.79 -19.63 -11.32
CA ASN A 24 -14.64 -19.13 -12.04
C ASN A 24 -13.79 -18.28 -11.08
N TYR A 25 -12.58 -18.72 -10.80
CA TYR A 25 -11.61 -17.93 -10.04
C TYR A 25 -10.66 -17.23 -10.99
N ARG A 26 -10.48 -15.92 -10.82
CA ARG A 26 -9.55 -15.14 -11.60
C ARG A 26 -8.65 -14.34 -10.68
N LEU A 27 -7.36 -14.30 -10.99
CA LEU A 27 -6.38 -13.43 -10.35
C LEU A 27 -5.72 -12.60 -11.45
N THR A 28 -5.72 -11.28 -11.29
CA THR A 28 -5.03 -10.36 -12.21
C THR A 28 -4.02 -9.52 -11.43
N LEU A 29 -2.76 -9.57 -11.86
CA LEU A 29 -1.70 -8.66 -11.44
C LEU A 29 -1.53 -7.58 -12.51
N ASN A 30 -1.74 -6.32 -12.14
CA ASN A 30 -1.47 -5.14 -12.96
C ASN A 30 0.01 -4.73 -12.83
N ARG A 31 0.78 -4.85 -13.92
CA ARG A 31 2.22 -4.55 -13.96
C ARG A 31 2.51 -3.05 -13.84
N LYS A 32 1.58 -2.17 -14.23
CA LYS A 32 1.74 -0.71 -14.11
C LYS A 32 1.64 -0.23 -12.66
N LEU A 33 0.88 -0.95 -11.82
CA LEU A 33 0.74 -0.65 -10.39
C LEU A 33 1.75 -1.42 -9.52
N CYS A 34 2.27 -2.54 -10.02
CA CYS A 34 3.16 -3.41 -9.27
C CYS A 34 4.59 -2.86 -9.20
N VAL A 35 5.02 -2.48 -8.00
CA VAL A 35 6.37 -1.92 -7.77
C VAL A 35 7.42 -2.98 -7.39
N GLY A 36 7.13 -4.28 -7.60
CA GLY A 36 8.09 -5.36 -7.35
C GLY A 36 8.49 -5.53 -5.88
N CYS A 37 7.58 -5.27 -4.95
CA CYS A 37 7.84 -5.36 -3.51
C CYS A 37 7.66 -6.80 -2.97
N GLU A 38 8.19 -7.10 -1.78
CA GLU A 38 8.20 -8.47 -1.19
C GLU A 38 6.91 -8.90 -0.46
N ILE A 39 5.92 -8.03 -0.30
CA ILE A 39 4.76 -8.30 0.58
C ILE A 39 3.96 -9.52 0.13
N CYS A 40 3.57 -9.59 -1.14
CA CYS A 40 2.72 -10.68 -1.64
C CYS A 40 3.45 -12.03 -1.62
N THR A 41 4.75 -12.05 -1.94
CA THR A 41 5.61 -13.23 -1.84
C THR A 41 5.70 -13.74 -0.42
N LEU A 42 6.00 -12.86 0.55
CA LEU A 42 6.11 -13.24 1.96
C LEU A 42 4.78 -13.73 2.55
N ALA A 43 3.66 -13.11 2.15
CA ALA A 43 2.35 -13.43 2.68
C ALA A 43 1.73 -14.71 2.09
N CYS A 44 2.19 -15.17 0.93
CA CYS A 44 1.56 -16.28 0.22
C CYS A 44 1.69 -17.59 1.01
N PRO A 45 0.60 -18.22 1.49
CA PRO A 45 0.68 -19.44 2.27
C PRO A 45 1.09 -20.66 1.44
N LYS A 46 0.99 -20.56 0.11
CA LYS A 46 1.35 -21.62 -0.84
C LYS A 46 2.68 -21.37 -1.56
N GLU A 47 3.35 -20.26 -1.23
CA GLU A 47 4.64 -19.90 -1.85
C GLU A 47 4.56 -19.92 -3.39
N ALA A 48 3.39 -19.50 -3.90
CA ALA A 48 3.09 -19.50 -5.32
C ALA A 48 3.69 -18.28 -6.04
N ILE A 49 4.08 -17.24 -5.30
CA ILE A 49 4.51 -15.95 -5.86
C ILE A 49 6.02 -15.84 -5.76
N LYS A 50 6.69 -15.57 -6.88
CA LYS A 50 8.14 -15.35 -6.96
C LYS A 50 8.45 -13.93 -7.38
N LEU A 51 9.59 -13.43 -6.90
CA LEU A 51 10.18 -12.16 -7.28
C LEU A 51 11.46 -12.40 -8.05
N GLU A 52 11.57 -11.78 -9.22
CA GLU A 52 12.73 -11.88 -10.10
C GLU A 52 13.34 -10.50 -10.28
N LYS A 53 14.58 -10.30 -9.80
CA LYS A 53 15.32 -9.07 -10.09
C LYS A 53 15.47 -8.93 -11.61
N GLN A 54 15.16 -7.76 -12.12
CA GLN A 54 15.29 -7.47 -13.54
C GLN A 54 16.67 -6.89 -13.84
N PRO A 55 17.22 -7.12 -15.04
CA PRO A 55 18.43 -6.42 -15.48
C PRO A 55 18.17 -4.91 -15.48
N LYS A 56 19.24 -4.13 -15.37
CA LYS A 56 19.15 -2.67 -15.49
C LYS A 56 18.72 -2.28 -16.90
N THR A 57 18.11 -1.12 -17.05
CA THR A 57 17.79 -0.55 -18.37
C THR A 57 19.09 -0.27 -19.14
N PRO A 58 19.03 -0.04 -20.47
CA PRO A 58 20.20 0.37 -21.25
C PRO A 58 20.90 1.62 -20.69
N GLU A 59 20.16 2.51 -20.03
CA GLU A 59 20.68 3.71 -19.36
C GLU A 59 21.25 3.43 -17.96
N GLY A 60 21.33 2.16 -17.55
CA GLY A 60 21.92 1.73 -16.28
C GLY A 60 21.03 1.90 -15.06
N LYS A 61 19.72 2.16 -15.23
CA LYS A 61 18.78 2.31 -14.09
C LYS A 61 18.24 0.97 -13.62
N ALA A 62 18.10 0.79 -12.31
CA ALA A 62 17.44 -0.38 -11.77
C ALA A 62 15.94 -0.37 -12.09
N GLN A 63 15.36 -1.55 -12.25
CA GLN A 63 13.94 -1.74 -12.55
C GLN A 63 13.23 -2.45 -11.40
N HIS A 64 11.92 -2.25 -11.27
CA HIS A 64 11.10 -3.03 -10.33
C HIS A 64 11.29 -4.52 -10.59
N ALA A 65 11.40 -5.30 -9.51
CA ALA A 65 11.43 -6.74 -9.64
C ALA A 65 10.13 -7.26 -10.27
N LYS A 66 10.25 -8.23 -11.17
CA LYS A 66 9.11 -8.86 -11.82
C LYS A 66 8.48 -9.85 -10.84
N VAL A 67 7.17 -9.70 -10.62
CA VAL A 67 6.38 -10.69 -9.89
C VAL A 67 5.85 -11.72 -10.90
N ASP A 68 6.04 -12.99 -10.58
CA ASP A 68 5.41 -14.13 -11.24
C ASP A 68 4.61 -14.98 -10.25
N ILE A 69 3.55 -15.62 -10.73
CA ILE A 69 2.65 -16.44 -9.92
C ILE A 69 2.49 -17.82 -10.57
N ALA A 70 2.86 -18.87 -9.86
CA ALA A 70 2.69 -20.27 -10.25
C ALA A 70 1.22 -20.67 -10.13
N LEU A 71 0.59 -21.01 -11.27
CA LEU A 71 -0.83 -21.36 -11.36
C LEU A 71 -1.13 -22.66 -10.62
N GLU A 72 -0.20 -23.60 -10.64
CA GLU A 72 -0.29 -24.92 -10.02
C GLU A 72 -0.21 -24.87 -8.49
N LYS A 73 0.38 -23.81 -7.93
CA LYS A 73 0.46 -23.59 -6.47
C LYS A 73 -0.60 -22.63 -5.95
N CYS A 74 -1.02 -21.67 -6.77
CA CYS A 74 -2.00 -20.66 -6.39
C CYS A 74 -3.36 -21.28 -6.09
N ASN A 75 -3.94 -20.94 -4.94
CA ASN A 75 -5.29 -21.39 -4.55
C ASN A 75 -6.34 -20.26 -4.57
N PHE A 76 -6.00 -19.11 -5.17
CA PHE A 76 -6.89 -17.95 -5.31
C PHE A 76 -7.49 -17.46 -3.98
N CYS A 77 -6.75 -17.57 -2.87
CA CYS A 77 -7.24 -17.18 -1.55
C CYS A 77 -7.42 -15.66 -1.34
N GLY A 78 -6.82 -14.81 -2.18
CA GLY A 78 -6.97 -13.35 -2.08
C GLY A 78 -6.06 -12.65 -1.06
N ILE A 79 -5.19 -13.37 -0.34
CA ILE A 79 -4.28 -12.74 0.65
C ILE A 79 -3.36 -11.68 0.01
N CYS A 80 -2.86 -11.96 -1.19
CA CYS A 80 -2.00 -11.03 -1.94
C CYS A 80 -2.75 -9.80 -2.48
N ASP A 81 -4.05 -9.92 -2.75
CA ASP A 81 -4.94 -8.81 -3.12
C ASP A 81 -5.10 -7.86 -1.92
N ILE A 82 -5.52 -8.41 -0.79
CA ILE A 82 -5.77 -7.67 0.46
C ILE A 82 -4.54 -6.88 0.92
N LEU A 83 -3.37 -7.51 0.93
CA LEU A 83 -2.15 -6.92 1.47
C LEU A 83 -1.40 -6.03 0.50
N CYS A 84 -1.76 -6.00 -0.78
CA CYS A 84 -1.05 -5.18 -1.76
C CYS A 84 -1.28 -3.69 -1.44
N PRO A 85 -0.25 -2.93 -1.00
CA PRO A 85 -0.45 -1.52 -0.66
C PRO A 85 -0.82 -0.67 -1.88
N TYR A 86 -0.44 -1.10 -3.08
CA TYR A 86 -0.67 -0.40 -4.35
C TYR A 86 -1.89 -0.91 -5.13
N GLY A 87 -2.67 -1.85 -4.58
CA GLY A 87 -3.85 -2.42 -5.26
C GLY A 87 -3.52 -3.10 -6.61
N ALA A 88 -2.30 -3.60 -6.76
CA ALA A 88 -1.81 -4.16 -8.03
C ALA A 88 -2.33 -5.58 -8.31
N ILE A 89 -2.81 -6.31 -7.30
CA ILE A 89 -3.36 -7.66 -7.47
C ILE A 89 -4.85 -7.63 -7.14
N ARG A 90 -5.66 -8.24 -8.00
CA ARG A 90 -7.10 -8.41 -7.79
C ARG A 90 -7.49 -9.86 -7.97
N VAL A 91 -8.27 -10.41 -7.04
CA VAL A 91 -8.84 -11.77 -7.11
C VAL A 91 -10.34 -11.69 -7.16
N THR A 92 -10.97 -12.31 -8.16
CA THR A 92 -12.43 -12.36 -8.31
C THR A 92 -12.94 -13.78 -8.39
N VAL A 93 -14.20 -13.96 -7.98
CA VAL A 93 -14.94 -15.21 -8.12
C VAL A 93 -16.21 -14.89 -8.89
N ASN A 94 -16.43 -15.55 -10.03
CA ASN A 94 -17.56 -15.29 -10.92
C ASN A 94 -17.66 -13.82 -11.39
N GLY A 95 -16.51 -13.14 -11.50
CA GLY A 95 -16.44 -11.73 -11.89
C GLY A 95 -16.57 -10.74 -10.74
N GLU A 96 -16.98 -11.19 -9.55
CA GLU A 96 -17.17 -10.33 -8.38
C GLU A 96 -15.93 -10.34 -7.47
N HIS A 97 -15.62 -9.19 -6.85
CA HIS A 97 -14.53 -9.06 -5.89
C HIS A 97 -14.94 -9.63 -4.51
N VAL A 98 -15.07 -10.95 -4.44
CA VAL A 98 -15.49 -11.67 -3.24
C VAL A 98 -14.36 -12.52 -2.71
N LEU A 99 -13.81 -12.12 -1.56
CA LEU A 99 -12.70 -12.82 -0.91
C LEU A 99 -13.20 -13.62 0.29
N ASN A 100 -13.39 -14.93 0.09
CA ASN A 100 -13.88 -15.85 1.13
C ASN A 100 -13.08 -15.78 2.44
N VAL A 101 -11.78 -15.48 2.39
CA VAL A 101 -10.94 -15.37 3.59
C VAL A 101 -11.31 -14.18 4.46
N VAL A 102 -11.87 -13.12 3.88
CA VAL A 102 -12.39 -11.96 4.60
C VAL A 102 -13.80 -12.24 5.11
N GLU A 103 -14.69 -12.76 4.25
CA GLU A 103 -16.07 -13.08 4.64
C GLU A 103 -16.14 -14.05 5.81
N LYS A 104 -15.21 -15.01 5.85
CA LYS A 104 -15.08 -15.99 6.95
C LYS A 104 -14.21 -15.50 8.10
N GLU A 105 -13.90 -14.21 8.16
CA GLU A 105 -13.07 -13.57 9.19
C GLU A 105 -11.74 -14.29 9.46
N SER A 106 -11.23 -14.98 8.44
CA SER A 106 -10.01 -15.79 8.51
C SER A 106 -8.76 -14.98 8.17
N PHE A 107 -8.95 -13.80 7.58
CA PHE A 107 -7.90 -12.85 7.21
C PHE A 107 -8.43 -11.42 7.33
N PRO A 108 -7.64 -10.45 7.84
CA PRO A 108 -8.12 -9.08 8.04
C PRO A 108 -8.11 -8.30 6.73
N GLN A 109 -8.80 -7.15 6.71
CA GLN A 109 -8.65 -6.13 5.68
C GLN A 109 -7.51 -5.18 6.04
N LEU A 110 -6.75 -4.73 5.04
CA LEU A 110 -5.71 -3.72 5.23
C LEU A 110 -6.36 -2.35 5.48
N VAL A 111 -6.02 -1.70 6.58
CA VAL A 111 -6.57 -0.39 6.93
C VAL A 111 -5.77 0.69 6.21
N ARG A 112 -6.49 1.52 5.45
CA ARG A 112 -5.99 2.73 4.79
C ARG A 112 -6.70 3.92 5.38
N ASP A 113 -6.11 4.47 6.42
CA ASP A 113 -6.72 5.55 7.18
C ASP A 113 -6.27 6.90 6.65
N ILE A 114 -7.19 7.54 5.93
CA ILE A 114 -7.04 8.83 5.28
C ILE A 114 -8.30 9.62 5.61
N GLN A 115 -8.11 10.70 6.34
CA GLN A 115 -9.15 11.66 6.73
C GLN A 115 -8.90 12.97 6.00
N VAL A 116 -9.98 13.56 5.47
CA VAL A 116 -9.94 14.81 4.73
C VAL A 116 -10.95 15.77 5.33
N ASP A 117 -10.50 16.98 5.63
CA ASP A 117 -11.33 18.12 6.03
C ASP A 117 -11.07 19.27 5.06
N THR A 118 -11.99 19.46 4.12
CA THR A 118 -11.87 20.50 3.09
C THR A 118 -12.32 21.88 3.58
N SER A 119 -12.78 22.02 4.83
CA SER A 119 -13.26 23.30 5.37
C SER A 119 -12.17 24.38 5.43
N LYS A 120 -10.90 23.97 5.46
CA LYS A 120 -9.73 24.84 5.48
C LYS A 120 -9.07 25.04 4.11
N CYS A 121 -9.62 24.46 3.05
CA CYS A 121 -9.08 24.62 1.70
C CYS A 121 -9.47 25.98 1.12
N THR A 122 -8.52 26.66 0.47
CA THR A 122 -8.84 27.77 -0.42
C THR A 122 -9.33 27.23 -1.76
N ILE A 123 -10.15 28.02 -2.47
CA ILE A 123 -10.81 27.57 -3.70
C ILE A 123 -9.81 27.20 -4.81
N ASP A 124 -8.62 27.76 -4.80
CA ASP A 124 -7.55 27.55 -5.77
C ASP A 124 -6.53 26.49 -5.34
N CYS A 125 -6.70 25.87 -4.16
CA CYS A 125 -5.74 24.92 -3.61
C CYS A 125 -5.84 23.54 -4.30
N VAL A 126 -4.74 23.13 -4.92
CA VAL A 126 -4.57 21.80 -5.55
C VAL A 126 -3.31 21.08 -5.04
N GLU A 127 -2.82 21.46 -3.87
CA GLU A 127 -1.52 21.03 -3.35
C GLU A 127 -1.45 19.51 -3.10
N CYS A 128 -2.53 18.89 -2.58
CA CYS A 128 -2.55 17.44 -2.38
C CYS A 128 -2.53 16.65 -3.70
N GLU A 129 -3.24 17.12 -4.73
CA GLU A 129 -3.24 16.51 -6.06
C GLU A 129 -1.83 16.56 -6.67
N LYS A 130 -1.19 17.73 -6.66
CA LYS A 130 0.20 17.91 -7.13
C LYS A 130 1.21 17.10 -6.33
N ALA A 131 0.99 16.95 -5.03
CA ALA A 131 1.92 16.27 -4.13
C ALA A 131 1.85 14.74 -4.21
N CYS A 132 0.79 14.16 -4.78
CA CYS A 132 0.61 12.71 -4.80
C CYS A 132 1.55 12.06 -5.84
N PRO A 133 2.58 11.30 -5.44
CA PRO A 133 3.53 10.70 -6.39
C PRO A 133 2.91 9.64 -7.30
N LEU A 134 1.70 9.18 -6.96
CA LEU A 134 0.98 8.13 -7.67
C LEU A 134 -0.29 8.65 -8.39
N ASN A 135 -0.52 9.98 -8.39
CA ASN A 135 -1.69 10.60 -9.03
C ASN A 135 -3.04 9.98 -8.57
N LEU A 136 -3.18 9.73 -7.27
CA LEU A 136 -4.36 9.08 -6.67
C LEU A 136 -5.36 10.07 -6.03
N ILE A 137 -5.04 11.35 -6.05
CA ILE A 137 -5.83 12.42 -5.44
C ILE A 137 -6.36 13.29 -6.58
N LYS A 138 -7.66 13.57 -6.58
CA LYS A 138 -8.31 14.51 -7.48
C LYS A 138 -9.02 15.57 -6.65
N VAL A 139 -8.67 16.83 -6.89
CA VAL A 139 -9.39 17.98 -6.36
C VAL A 139 -10.45 18.39 -7.37
N THR A 140 -11.67 18.56 -6.89
CA THR A 140 -12.80 19.07 -7.67
C THR A 140 -13.52 20.14 -6.85
N TRP A 141 -14.49 20.79 -7.47
CA TRP A 141 -15.30 21.81 -6.83
C TRP A 141 -16.76 21.44 -6.87
N VAL A 142 -17.50 21.77 -5.83
CA VAL A 142 -18.90 21.42 -5.71
C VAL A 142 -19.71 22.67 -5.46
N THR A 143 -20.79 22.85 -6.21
CA THR A 143 -21.75 23.95 -5.97
C THR A 143 -22.54 23.70 -4.68
N PRO A 144 -23.22 24.72 -4.11
CA PRO A 144 -24.12 24.53 -2.98
C PRO A 144 -25.21 23.48 -3.23
N GLU A 145 -25.60 23.28 -4.49
CA GLU A 145 -26.59 22.29 -4.94
C GLU A 145 -25.98 20.88 -5.16
N GLY A 146 -24.69 20.69 -4.88
CA GLY A 146 -24.02 19.39 -4.97
C GLY A 146 -23.49 19.02 -6.36
N LYS A 147 -23.47 19.96 -7.33
CA LYS A 147 -22.95 19.68 -8.69
C LYS A 147 -21.43 19.81 -8.73
N VAL A 148 -20.76 18.82 -9.30
CA VAL A 148 -19.31 18.83 -9.51
C VAL A 148 -18.96 19.77 -10.68
N VAL A 149 -17.97 20.61 -10.46
CA VAL A 149 -17.37 21.55 -11.39
C VAL A 149 -15.89 21.20 -11.49
N GLU A 150 -15.40 20.96 -12.71
CA GLU A 150 -14.00 20.58 -12.96
C GLU A 150 -13.12 21.76 -13.38
N ASP A 151 -13.72 22.80 -13.97
CA ASP A 151 -13.02 24.01 -14.39
C ASP A 151 -13.65 25.25 -13.76
N ILE A 152 -12.95 25.84 -12.80
CA ILE A 152 -13.33 27.10 -12.18
C ILE A 152 -12.81 28.32 -12.93
N GLY A 153 -11.86 28.14 -13.86
CA GLY A 153 -11.18 29.22 -14.58
C GLY A 153 -12.09 29.96 -15.57
N SER A 154 -13.10 29.27 -16.09
CA SER A 154 -14.13 29.81 -16.98
C SER A 154 -15.31 30.46 -16.25
N LEU A 155 -15.43 30.25 -14.92
CA LEU A 155 -16.57 30.76 -14.15
C LEU A 155 -16.39 32.22 -13.73
N PRO A 156 -17.48 33.02 -13.66
CA PRO A 156 -17.45 34.34 -13.05
C PRO A 156 -17.01 34.31 -11.57
N GLU A 157 -16.33 35.35 -11.10
CA GLU A 157 -15.84 35.43 -9.70
C GLU A 157 -16.93 35.18 -8.65
N ARG A 158 -18.16 35.62 -8.92
CA ARG A 158 -19.30 35.46 -8.01
C ARG A 158 -19.64 33.99 -7.78
N GLU A 159 -19.57 33.18 -8.83
CA GLU A 159 -19.87 31.75 -8.77
C GLU A 159 -18.74 31.00 -8.07
N ARG A 160 -17.48 31.38 -8.32
CA ARG A 160 -16.31 30.80 -7.63
C ARG A 160 -16.37 30.92 -6.11
N LYS A 161 -16.90 32.03 -5.58
CA LYS A 161 -17.04 32.25 -4.12
C LYS A 161 -18.06 31.31 -3.45
N SER A 162 -18.98 30.73 -4.23
CA SER A 162 -20.01 29.83 -3.72
C SER A 162 -19.59 28.36 -3.74
N LEU A 163 -18.51 28.04 -4.44
CA LEU A 163 -18.00 26.69 -4.59
C LEU A 163 -17.30 26.22 -3.31
N LYS A 164 -17.40 24.93 -3.03
CA LYS A 164 -16.62 24.24 -2.00
C LYS A 164 -15.63 23.30 -2.66
N VAL A 165 -14.45 23.16 -2.06
CA VAL A 165 -13.44 22.20 -2.51
C VAL A 165 -13.87 20.80 -2.06
N ASP A 166 -13.77 19.85 -2.97
CA ASP A 166 -13.89 18.42 -2.69
C ASP A 166 -12.59 17.70 -3.10
N VAL A 167 -12.24 16.65 -2.35
CA VAL A 167 -10.99 15.92 -2.55
C VAL A 167 -11.30 14.44 -2.57
N GLU A 168 -11.26 13.86 -3.76
CA GLU A 168 -11.42 12.43 -3.97
C GLU A 168 -10.05 11.74 -3.93
N ILE A 169 -9.97 10.64 -3.16
CA ILE A 169 -8.75 9.85 -3.05
C ILE A 169 -9.08 8.40 -3.38
N LYS A 170 -8.37 7.83 -4.36
CA LYS A 170 -8.49 6.40 -4.72
C LYS A 170 -7.81 5.53 -3.66
N LYS A 171 -8.50 5.34 -2.52
CA LYS A 171 -7.95 4.71 -1.32
C LYS A 171 -7.39 3.33 -1.61
N GLU A 172 -8.05 2.51 -2.43
CA GLU A 172 -7.61 1.13 -2.73
C GLU A 172 -6.20 1.01 -3.32
N PHE A 173 -5.69 2.05 -4.00
CA PHE A 173 -4.34 2.09 -4.56
C PHE A 173 -3.34 2.87 -3.71
N CYS A 174 -3.82 3.58 -2.68
CA CYS A 174 -2.98 4.46 -1.87
C CYS A 174 -2.15 3.65 -0.85
N PRO A 175 -0.81 3.77 -0.87
CA PRO A 175 0.06 3.11 0.10
C PRO A 175 0.22 3.93 1.40
N CYS A 176 -0.51 5.04 1.55
CA CYS A 176 -0.48 5.93 2.71
C CYS A 176 0.92 6.50 3.02
N CYS A 177 1.60 7.08 2.02
CA CYS A 177 2.94 7.66 2.15
C CYS A 177 3.01 8.99 2.93
N ARG A 178 1.86 9.61 3.22
CA ARG A 178 1.73 10.87 3.96
C ARG A 178 2.26 12.13 3.28
N ILE A 179 2.81 12.08 2.07
CA ILE A 179 3.33 13.30 1.39
C ILE A 179 2.24 14.38 1.29
N CYS A 180 1.01 14.00 0.92
CA CYS A 180 -0.11 14.93 0.83
C CYS A 180 -0.48 15.57 2.18
N GLU A 181 -0.34 14.87 3.30
CA GLU A 181 -0.54 15.43 4.65
C GLU A 181 0.50 16.51 4.96
N PHE A 182 1.75 16.34 4.54
CA PHE A 182 2.82 17.34 4.78
C PHE A 182 2.82 18.50 3.77
N LYS A 183 2.17 18.34 2.62
CA LYS A 183 2.07 19.37 1.59
C LYS A 183 0.78 20.18 1.67
N CYS A 184 -0.27 19.61 2.27
CA CYS A 184 -1.50 20.34 2.54
C CYS A 184 -1.36 21.30 3.73
N PRO A 185 -2.22 22.32 3.80
CA PRO A 185 -2.40 23.12 5.02
C PRO A 185 -2.73 22.23 6.23
N GLU A 186 -2.31 22.69 7.41
CA GLU A 186 -2.44 21.93 8.64
C GLU A 186 -3.90 21.57 8.95
N GLY A 187 -4.12 20.28 9.22
CA GLY A 187 -5.43 19.74 9.58
C GLY A 187 -6.39 19.51 8.42
N VAL A 188 -5.98 19.73 7.15
CA VAL A 188 -6.78 19.34 5.97
C VAL A 188 -6.71 17.84 5.71
N LEU A 189 -5.50 17.26 5.77
CA LEU A 189 -5.28 15.84 5.54
C LEU A 189 -4.61 15.21 6.76
N HIS A 190 -5.13 14.05 7.18
CA HIS A 190 -4.48 13.20 8.15
C HIS A 190 -4.36 11.79 7.59
N VAL A 191 -3.13 11.26 7.50
CA VAL A 191 -2.86 9.96 6.90
C VAL A 191 -2.08 9.08 7.88
N ARG A 192 -2.66 7.96 8.29
CA ARG A 192 -1.95 6.91 9.04
C ARG A 192 -1.47 5.83 8.08
N LYS A 193 -0.21 5.41 8.21
CA LYS A 193 0.39 4.43 7.31
C LYS A 193 -0.26 3.07 7.48
N SER A 194 -0.41 2.32 6.39
CA SER A 194 -0.83 0.91 6.46
C SER A 194 0.27 0.00 7.01
N PHE A 195 1.53 0.35 6.77
CA PHE A 195 2.70 -0.38 7.26
C PHE A 195 3.64 0.59 7.98
N TYR A 196 4.15 0.14 9.13
CA TYR A 196 5.22 0.81 9.87
C TYR A 196 6.43 -0.09 9.97
N GLY A 197 7.60 0.50 10.14
CA GLY A 197 8.83 -0.25 10.17
C GLY A 197 10.03 0.59 10.58
N LYS A 198 11.20 0.01 10.32
CA LYS A 198 12.50 0.65 10.37
C LYS A 198 13.25 0.32 9.10
N ILE A 199 13.91 1.32 8.52
CA ILE A 199 14.78 1.15 7.37
C ILE A 199 16.08 1.93 7.61
N ARG A 200 17.22 1.30 7.29
CA ARG A 200 18.54 1.92 7.43
C ARG A 200 19.42 1.49 6.27
N ILE A 201 20.15 2.44 5.71
CA ILE A 201 21.19 2.17 4.71
C ILE A 201 22.55 2.21 5.41
N ASN A 202 23.29 1.10 5.34
CA ASN A 202 24.66 1.02 5.85
C ASN A 202 25.60 1.68 4.84
N ARG A 203 26.21 2.80 5.25
CA ARG A 203 27.04 3.65 4.39
C ARG A 203 28.35 3.01 3.94
N GLU A 204 28.88 2.09 4.74
CA GLU A 204 30.13 1.38 4.45
C GLU A 204 29.90 0.30 3.38
N LYS A 205 28.73 -0.37 3.43
CA LYS A 205 28.36 -1.42 2.47
C LYS A 205 27.71 -0.90 1.21
N CYS A 206 26.96 0.22 1.29
CA CYS A 206 26.33 0.82 0.11
C CYS A 206 27.40 1.32 -0.85
N PRO A 207 27.47 0.86 -2.11
CA PRO A 207 28.47 1.33 -3.05
C PRO A 207 28.35 2.84 -3.32
N GLU A 208 29.48 3.51 -3.53
CA GLU A 208 29.49 4.91 -3.97
C GLU A 208 28.76 5.05 -5.32
N GLY A 209 27.90 6.07 -5.44
CA GLY A 209 27.17 6.35 -6.67
C GLY A 209 26.02 5.38 -7.01
N CYS A 210 25.81 4.32 -6.22
CA CYS A 210 24.69 3.40 -6.44
C CYS A 210 23.35 4.09 -6.15
N ARG A 211 22.41 3.98 -7.10
CA ARG A 211 21.05 4.57 -7.02
C ARG A 211 19.94 3.54 -7.18
N ASP A 212 20.26 2.24 -7.19
CA ASP A 212 19.30 1.17 -7.51
C ASP A 212 18.03 1.21 -6.64
N CYS A 213 18.18 1.47 -5.33
CA CYS A 213 17.04 1.60 -4.43
C CYS A 213 16.20 2.86 -4.68
N LEU A 214 16.83 3.96 -5.11
CA LEU A 214 16.19 5.22 -5.45
C LEU A 214 15.42 5.09 -6.76
N ASP A 215 16.00 4.44 -7.78
CA ASP A 215 15.40 4.23 -9.09
C ASP A 215 14.05 3.51 -9.01
N VAL A 216 13.90 2.60 -8.05
CA VAL A 216 12.68 1.77 -7.90
C VAL A 216 11.70 2.30 -6.86
N CYS A 217 12.03 3.36 -6.11
CA CYS A 217 11.15 3.86 -5.07
C CYS A 217 9.97 4.60 -5.69
N PRO A 218 8.72 4.14 -5.52
CA PRO A 218 7.56 4.80 -6.11
C PRO A 218 7.12 6.04 -5.31
N ILE A 219 7.75 6.31 -4.18
CA ILE A 219 7.38 7.40 -3.27
C ILE A 219 8.45 8.48 -3.32
N THR A 220 8.18 9.54 -4.06
CA THR A 220 9.09 10.69 -4.18
C THR A 220 9.45 11.25 -2.81
N GLY A 221 10.75 11.43 -2.55
CA GLY A 221 11.24 11.97 -1.29
C GLY A 221 11.35 10.98 -0.13
N ALA A 222 10.91 9.72 -0.28
CA ALA A 222 11.19 8.67 0.71
C ALA A 222 12.66 8.23 0.69
N LEU A 223 13.32 8.34 -0.46
CA LEU A 223 14.77 8.20 -0.63
C LEU A 223 15.30 9.44 -1.35
N TYR A 224 16.54 9.84 -1.04
CA TYR A 224 17.21 10.93 -1.74
C TYR A 224 18.71 10.64 -1.84
N PHE A 225 19.34 11.13 -2.91
CA PHE A 225 20.78 10.99 -3.13
C PHE A 225 21.49 12.27 -2.64
N SER A 226 22.59 12.10 -1.92
CA SER A 226 23.46 13.18 -1.51
C SER A 226 24.65 13.25 -2.45
N GLU A 227 24.83 14.38 -3.13
CA GLU A 227 25.97 14.59 -4.02
C GLU A 227 27.30 14.76 -3.26
N ALA A 228 27.25 15.13 -1.97
CA ALA A 228 28.45 15.37 -1.17
C ALA A 228 29.24 14.09 -0.86
N ASP A 229 28.55 12.99 -0.55
CA ASP A 229 29.14 11.69 -0.20
C ASP A 229 28.76 10.58 -1.19
N LYS A 230 27.97 10.93 -2.21
CA LYS A 230 27.45 10.03 -3.25
C LYS A 230 26.74 8.79 -2.69
N LYS A 231 25.96 8.98 -1.61
CA LYS A 231 25.15 7.93 -0.98
C LYS A 231 23.66 8.26 -0.99
N VAL A 232 22.84 7.23 -0.85
CA VAL A 232 21.39 7.34 -0.69
C VAL A 232 21.01 7.39 0.79
N TYR A 233 20.07 8.27 1.11
CA TYR A 233 19.51 8.48 2.43
C TYR A 233 18.02 8.19 2.43
N VAL A 234 17.48 7.89 3.62
CA VAL A 234 16.08 7.53 3.80
C VAL A 234 15.35 8.58 4.61
N ASN A 235 14.18 8.98 4.12
CA ASN A 235 13.20 9.73 4.89
C ASN A 235 12.09 8.78 5.35
N GLU A 236 12.18 8.34 6.61
CA GLU A 236 11.20 7.43 7.20
C GLU A 236 9.80 8.04 7.34
N VAL A 237 9.66 9.38 7.27
CA VAL A 237 8.34 10.03 7.29
C VAL A 237 7.51 9.60 6.08
N PHE A 238 8.12 9.50 4.90
CA PHE A 238 7.41 9.12 3.66
C PHE A 238 7.52 7.64 3.28
N CYS A 239 8.53 6.93 3.81
CA CYS A 239 8.68 5.49 3.54
C CYS A 239 7.42 4.70 3.93
N VAL A 240 6.87 3.93 2.99
CA VAL A 240 5.68 3.07 3.20
C VAL A 240 6.04 1.64 3.60
N TYR A 241 7.33 1.36 3.81
CA TYR A 241 7.81 0.04 4.19
C TYR A 241 7.30 -1.10 3.28
N CYS A 242 7.31 -0.88 1.96
CA CYS A 242 6.95 -1.91 0.98
C CYS A 242 8.12 -2.86 0.65
N GLY A 243 9.37 -2.42 0.81
CA GLY A 243 10.56 -3.26 0.62
C GLY A 243 11.04 -3.40 -0.84
N ALA A 244 10.47 -2.66 -1.80
CA ALA A 244 10.95 -2.68 -3.20
C ALA A 244 12.46 -2.36 -3.30
N CYS A 245 12.93 -1.36 -2.54
CA CYS A 245 14.35 -1.00 -2.46
C CYS A 245 15.25 -2.13 -1.94
N LYS A 246 14.77 -2.92 -0.97
CA LYS A 246 15.49 -4.07 -0.43
C LYS A 246 15.67 -5.16 -1.49
N VAL A 247 14.62 -5.42 -2.27
CA VAL A 247 14.64 -6.44 -3.32
C VAL A 247 15.71 -6.14 -4.36
N VAL A 248 15.85 -4.89 -4.79
CA VAL A 248 16.82 -4.53 -5.85
C VAL A 248 18.22 -4.22 -5.35
N CYS A 249 18.41 -4.06 -4.04
CA CYS A 249 19.72 -3.74 -3.48
C CYS A 249 20.77 -4.80 -3.93
N PRO A 250 21.89 -4.37 -4.54
CA PRO A 250 22.88 -5.28 -5.08
C PRO A 250 23.82 -5.86 -3.99
N VAL A 251 23.91 -5.20 -2.84
CA VAL A 251 24.81 -5.59 -1.74
C VAL A 251 24.02 -6.08 -0.55
N GLU A 252 24.29 -7.32 -0.14
CA GLU A 252 23.67 -7.91 1.03
C GLU A 252 24.04 -7.13 2.31
N GLY A 253 23.03 -6.81 3.12
CA GLY A 253 23.21 -6.06 4.36
C GLY A 253 23.54 -4.57 4.17
N ALA A 254 23.59 -4.04 2.95
CA ALA A 254 23.68 -2.59 2.73
C ALA A 254 22.36 -1.88 3.07
N LEU A 255 21.23 -2.58 2.99
CA LEU A 255 19.91 -2.07 3.33
C LEU A 255 19.26 -2.96 4.38
N GLU A 256 19.19 -2.45 5.61
CA GLU A 256 18.46 -3.07 6.72
C GLU A 256 17.01 -2.62 6.69
N PHE A 257 16.08 -3.57 6.78
CA PHE A 257 14.67 -3.31 6.60
C PHE A 257 13.82 -4.23 7.46
N LYS A 258 12.89 -3.65 8.22
CA LYS A 258 11.99 -4.39 9.12
C LYS A 258 10.61 -3.74 9.15
N ARG A 259 9.54 -4.53 8.99
CA ARG A 259 8.18 -4.11 9.34
C ARG A 259 7.92 -4.38 10.82
N THR A 260 7.31 -3.42 11.51
CA THR A 260 7.02 -3.46 12.94
C THR A 260 5.54 -3.45 13.25
N LYS A 261 4.70 -2.92 12.36
CA LYS A 261 3.24 -2.90 12.53
C LYS A 261 2.55 -2.90 11.18
N ILE A 262 1.43 -3.60 11.08
CA ILE A 262 0.53 -3.57 9.93
C ILE A 262 -0.84 -3.12 10.45
N MET A 263 -1.41 -2.07 9.87
CA MET A 263 -2.74 -1.59 10.23
C MET A 263 -3.77 -2.44 9.51
N HIS A 264 -4.60 -3.14 10.26
CA HIS A 264 -5.55 -4.09 9.72
C HIS A 264 -6.81 -4.18 10.59
N THR A 265 -7.94 -4.63 10.03
CA THR A 265 -9.17 -4.85 10.80
C THR A 265 -9.00 -5.99 11.80
N PRO A 266 -9.77 -6.03 12.90
CA PRO A 266 -9.68 -7.12 13.87
C PRO A 266 -9.84 -8.50 13.22
N VAL A 267 -9.00 -9.46 13.62
CA VAL A 267 -9.05 -10.84 13.14
C VAL A 267 -8.52 -11.78 14.22
N ARG A 268 -9.08 -12.98 14.33
CA ARG A 268 -8.65 -14.03 15.27
C ARG A 268 -8.43 -15.32 14.51
N SER A 269 -7.37 -15.37 13.71
CA SER A 269 -7.07 -16.50 12.83
C SER A 269 -5.58 -16.85 12.85
N GLY A 270 -5.28 -18.15 12.92
CA GLY A 270 -3.91 -18.65 12.78
C GLY A 270 -3.31 -18.39 11.40
N ALA A 271 -4.13 -18.27 10.34
CA ALA A 271 -3.64 -17.94 9.00
C ALA A 271 -3.04 -16.52 8.96
N TRP A 272 -3.67 -15.57 9.66
CA TRP A 272 -3.12 -14.22 9.79
C TRP A 272 -1.83 -14.21 10.61
N ASN A 273 -1.78 -14.93 11.72
CA ASN A 273 -0.56 -15.01 12.55
C ASN A 273 0.63 -15.56 11.75
N LYS A 274 0.43 -16.59 10.93
CA LYS A 274 1.47 -17.13 10.05
C LYS A 274 1.92 -16.15 8.97
N ALA A 275 1.00 -15.36 8.40
CA ALA A 275 1.37 -14.30 7.47
C ALA A 275 2.17 -13.19 8.17
N LEU A 276 1.77 -12.82 9.39
CA LEU A 276 2.44 -11.84 10.22
C LEU A 276 3.87 -12.26 10.57
N GLU A 277 4.13 -13.52 10.92
CA GLU A 277 5.48 -14.07 11.18
C GLU A 277 6.43 -13.92 9.99
N ARG A 278 5.90 -13.88 8.76
CA ARG A 278 6.68 -13.73 7.52
C ARG A 278 6.82 -12.27 7.10
N LEU A 279 5.78 -11.46 7.33
CA LEU A 279 5.73 -10.05 6.94
C LEU A 279 6.47 -9.15 7.93
N ALA A 280 6.45 -9.52 9.21
CA ALA A 280 7.08 -8.84 10.32
C ALA A 280 7.77 -9.85 11.25
N SER A 281 8.74 -9.40 12.05
CA SER A 281 9.51 -10.35 12.89
C SER A 281 8.68 -10.85 14.08
N PRO A 282 8.94 -12.07 14.62
CA PRO A 282 8.25 -12.62 15.80
C PRO A 282 8.18 -11.67 17.01
N LEU A 283 9.24 -10.90 17.26
CA LEU A 283 9.29 -9.90 18.32
C LEU A 283 8.22 -8.82 18.18
N GLU A 284 8.03 -8.31 16.96
CA GLU A 284 7.08 -7.23 16.70
C GLU A 284 5.64 -7.74 16.76
N ILE A 285 5.41 -8.95 16.26
CA ILE A 285 4.10 -9.61 16.39
C ILE A 285 3.74 -9.85 17.85
N THR A 286 4.71 -10.27 18.66
CA THR A 286 4.50 -10.46 20.10
C THR A 286 4.13 -9.14 20.79
N LYS A 287 4.83 -8.04 20.46
CA LYS A 287 4.51 -6.70 20.99
C LYS A 287 3.10 -6.26 20.60
N GLU A 288 2.72 -6.49 19.35
CA GLU A 288 1.39 -6.14 18.85
C GLU A 288 0.29 -6.95 19.56
N LEU A 289 0.48 -8.27 19.69
CA LEU A 289 -0.46 -9.15 20.38
C LEU A 289 -0.62 -8.76 21.86
N LYS A 290 0.48 -8.42 22.55
CA LYS A 290 0.43 -7.90 23.92
C LYS A 290 -0.34 -6.59 24.00
N ALA A 291 -0.04 -5.63 23.12
CA ALA A 291 -0.73 -4.33 23.09
C ALA A 291 -2.25 -4.50 22.87
N LYS A 292 -2.66 -5.35 21.93
CA LYS A 292 -4.07 -5.68 21.68
C LYS A 292 -4.73 -6.39 22.86
N GLY A 293 -4.00 -7.28 23.54
CA GLY A 293 -4.46 -7.93 24.77
C GLY A 293 -4.75 -6.91 25.87
N SER A 294 -3.82 -5.99 26.10
CA SER A 294 -3.98 -4.91 27.09
C SER A 294 -5.16 -3.99 26.76
N GLN A 295 -5.35 -3.63 25.48
CA GLN A 295 -6.46 -2.77 25.08
C GLN A 295 -7.83 -3.43 25.30
N LYS A 296 -7.97 -4.73 25.00
CA LYS A 296 -9.20 -5.48 25.31
C LYS A 296 -9.46 -5.59 26.81
N ALA A 297 -8.39 -5.75 27.61
CA ALA A 297 -8.52 -5.76 29.06
C ALA A 297 -9.04 -4.41 29.55
N LEU A 298 -8.50 -3.29 29.04
CA LEU A 298 -8.98 -1.94 29.33
C LEU A 298 -10.45 -1.76 28.95
N GLU A 299 -10.84 -2.07 27.71
CA GLU A 299 -12.24 -1.97 27.26
C GLU A 299 -13.20 -2.81 28.12
N SER A 300 -12.77 -4.02 28.52
CA SER A 300 -13.55 -4.87 29.42
C SER A 300 -13.68 -4.27 30.81
N VAL A 301 -12.64 -3.59 31.29
CA VAL A 301 -12.61 -2.92 32.60
C VAL A 301 -13.51 -1.68 32.55
N GLU A 302 -13.39 -0.85 31.52
CA GLU A 302 -14.27 0.31 31.28
C GLU A 302 -15.75 -0.07 31.24
N LYS A 303 -16.11 -1.14 30.52
CA LYS A 303 -17.49 -1.66 30.49
C LYS A 303 -18.00 -2.08 31.87
N ARG A 304 -17.14 -2.70 32.70
CA ARG A 304 -17.48 -3.06 34.10
C ARG A 304 -17.62 -1.84 34.99
N PHE A 305 -16.86 -0.79 34.70
CA PHE A 305 -16.94 0.50 35.36
C PHE A 305 -18.01 1.44 34.76
N GLY A 306 -18.96 0.93 33.96
CA GLY A 306 -20.04 1.69 33.29
C GLY A 306 -21.01 2.47 34.20
N TRP A 307 -20.63 2.75 35.45
CA TRP A 307 -21.28 3.60 36.44
C TRP A 307 -20.35 4.65 37.08
N ARG A 308 -19.08 4.75 36.65
CA ARG A 308 -18.11 5.74 37.13
C ARG A 308 -17.46 6.48 35.96
N VAL A 309 -18.26 7.24 35.24
CA VAL A 309 -17.77 8.42 34.52
C VAL A 309 -18.62 9.58 35.04
N PRO A 310 -18.03 10.68 35.56
CA PRO A 310 -18.79 11.87 35.93
C PRO A 310 -19.52 12.47 34.72
#